data_AF-A0A2D0K597-F1
#
_entry.id   AF-A0A2D0K597-F1
#
_cell.length_a   1.000
_cell.length_b   1.000
_cell.length_c   1.000
_cell.angle_alpha   90.00
_cell.angle_beta   90.00
_cell.angle_gamma   90.00
#
_symmetry.space_group_name_H-M   'P 1'
#
loop_
_entity.id
_entity.type
_entity.pdbx_description
1 polymer ?
#
loop_
_entity_poly.entity_id
_entity_poly.type
_entity_poly.pdbx_seq_one_letter_code
_entity_poly.pdbx_strand_id
1 'polypeptide(L)'
;MLRKILITLLLTAITFPSLAEPSFTVNKVTKTASINNLDKVVEGCESGKGFFTIDGFQYSESGNTIDLIKFKSLSNEIFAIPTGFDKLSKVDKQDTQKILKKGQSAFVEYVVCGSGGFMSLMNLSVPAGK
;
A
#
# COMPACT_ATOMS: atom_id res chain seq x y z
N MET A 1 -44.85 8.16 46.27
CA MET A 1 -43.65 8.99 46.07
C MET A 1 -42.90 8.47 44.84
N LEU A 2 -43.00 9.19 43.72
CA LEU A 2 -42.58 8.77 42.39
C LEU A 2 -41.18 9.37 42.09
N ARG A 3 -40.11 8.57 42.16
CA ARG A 3 -38.75 9.02 41.78
C ARG A 3 -38.57 8.82 40.28
N LYS A 4 -38.60 9.92 39.54
CA LYS A 4 -38.24 9.99 38.11
C LYS A 4 -36.73 9.76 37.99
N ILE A 5 -36.33 8.65 37.38
CA ILE A 5 -34.94 8.39 37.00
C ILE A 5 -34.75 9.01 35.61
N LEU A 6 -34.06 10.14 35.56
CA LEU A 6 -33.66 10.81 34.33
C LEU A 6 -32.42 10.06 33.80
N ILE A 7 -32.60 9.20 32.80
CA ILE A 7 -31.49 8.54 32.11
C ILE A 7 -30.92 9.53 31.11
N THR A 8 -29.82 10.17 31.47
CA THR A 8 -29.03 11.01 30.56
C THR A 8 -28.26 10.08 29.63
N LEU A 9 -28.76 9.91 28.40
CA LEU A 9 -28.11 9.14 27.35
C LEU A 9 -26.88 9.94 26.86
N LEU A 10 -25.71 9.68 27.45
CA LEU A 10 -24.43 10.15 26.91
C LEU A 10 -24.16 9.39 25.60
N LEU A 11 -24.48 9.98 24.45
CA LEU A 11 -23.88 9.58 23.17
C LEU A 11 -22.41 9.98 23.21
N THR A 12 -21.56 9.05 23.63
CA THR A 12 -20.13 9.14 23.33
C THR A 12 -19.96 8.90 21.84
N ALA A 13 -19.60 9.97 21.11
CA ALA A 13 -19.21 9.87 19.72
C ALA A 13 -17.90 9.06 19.66
N ILE A 14 -18.02 7.76 19.44
CA ILE A 14 -16.87 6.89 19.16
C ILE A 14 -16.35 7.33 17.79
N THR A 15 -15.26 8.09 17.79
CA THR A 15 -14.51 8.39 16.58
C THR A 15 -13.73 7.12 16.22
N PHE A 16 -14.29 6.32 15.32
CA PHE A 16 -13.55 5.21 14.73
C PHE A 16 -12.39 5.81 13.93
N PRO A 17 -11.13 5.37 14.14
CA PRO A 17 -10.06 5.73 13.23
C PRO A 17 -10.42 5.17 11.86
N SER A 18 -10.69 6.06 10.90
CA SER A 18 -10.90 5.67 9.51
C SER A 18 -9.60 5.05 9.00
N LEU A 19 -9.60 3.72 8.87
CA LEU A 19 -8.58 3.01 8.11
C LEU A 19 -8.84 3.37 6.65
N ALA A 20 -7.94 4.15 6.06
CA ALA A 20 -8.02 4.47 4.64
C ALA A 20 -7.94 3.19 3.81
N GLU A 21 -8.84 3.02 2.84
CA GLU A 21 -8.88 1.83 2.00
C GLU A 21 -7.72 1.81 0.99
N PRO A 22 -7.24 0.61 0.60
CA PRO A 22 -6.30 0.45 -0.50
C PRO A 22 -6.84 1.09 -1.79
N SER A 23 -6.03 1.88 -2.47
CA SER A 23 -6.50 2.61 -3.65
C SER A 23 -5.41 2.89 -4.67
N PHE A 24 -5.83 3.00 -5.94
CA PHE A 24 -5.04 3.52 -7.05
C PHE A 24 -5.47 4.96 -7.39
N THR A 25 -4.51 5.86 -7.58
CA THR A 25 -4.77 7.26 -7.94
C THR A 25 -3.79 7.76 -8.98
N VAL A 26 -4.21 8.70 -9.83
CA VAL A 26 -3.34 9.40 -10.78
C VAL A 26 -3.41 10.90 -10.55
N ASN A 27 -2.28 11.49 -10.18
CA ASN A 27 -2.13 12.93 -10.12
C ASN A 27 -1.76 13.46 -11.51
N LYS A 28 -2.69 14.17 -12.14
CA LYS A 28 -2.52 14.74 -13.49
C LYS A 28 -1.52 15.89 -13.55
N VAL A 29 -1.31 16.61 -12.44
CA VAL A 29 -0.37 17.73 -12.36
C VAL A 29 1.06 17.21 -12.31
N THR A 30 1.33 16.25 -11.42
CA THR A 30 2.68 15.68 -11.26
C THR A 30 2.97 14.52 -12.22
N LYS A 31 1.95 14.04 -12.94
CA LYS A 31 2.01 12.84 -13.79
C LYS A 31 2.52 11.63 -13.01
N THR A 32 1.97 11.42 -11.82
CA THR A 32 2.35 10.33 -10.92
C THR A 32 1.14 9.44 -10.67
N ALA A 33 1.31 8.14 -10.81
CA ALA A 33 0.36 7.16 -10.33
C ALA A 33 0.81 6.66 -8.97
N SER A 34 -0.12 6.54 -8.03
CA SER A 34 0.15 6.06 -6.68
C SER A 34 -0.81 4.94 -6.30
N ILE A 35 -0.27 3.89 -5.69
CA ILE A 35 -1.02 2.85 -5.00
C ILE A 35 -0.77 3.04 -3.51
N ASN A 36 -1.82 3.23 -2.73
CA ASN A 36 -1.71 3.64 -1.33
C ASN A 36 -2.46 2.70 -0.39
N ASN A 37 -2.10 2.76 0.89
CA ASN A 37 -2.80 2.11 2.01
C ASN A 37 -2.87 0.58 1.89
N LEU A 38 -1.85 -0.05 1.32
CA LEU A 38 -1.79 -1.51 1.15
C LEU A 38 -1.47 -2.25 2.45
N ASP A 39 -0.72 -1.59 3.32
CA ASP A 39 -0.39 -2.05 4.67
C ASP A 39 -0.16 -0.85 5.60
N LYS A 40 0.06 -1.11 6.89
CA LYS A 40 0.28 -0.09 7.92
C LYS A 40 1.43 -0.47 8.84
N VAL A 41 2.07 0.54 9.41
CA VAL A 41 3.01 0.32 10.51
C VAL A 41 2.22 -0.07 11.75
N VAL A 42 2.61 -1.18 12.38
CA VAL A 42 2.09 -1.64 13.67
C VAL A 42 3.23 -1.74 14.68
N GLU A 43 2.90 -1.87 15.96
CA GLU A 43 3.89 -2.00 17.03
C GLU A 43 4.84 -3.18 16.77
N GLY A 44 6.14 -2.96 16.96
CA GLY A 44 7.18 -3.97 16.69
C GLY A 44 7.58 -4.10 15.22
N CYS A 45 7.13 -3.21 14.33
CA CYS A 45 7.57 -3.12 12.94
C CYS A 45 8.28 -1.80 12.64
N GLU A 46 9.21 -1.85 11.70
CA GLU A 46 9.95 -0.69 11.21
C GLU A 46 9.47 -0.33 9.80
N SER A 47 9.49 0.95 9.45
CA SER A 47 9.17 1.40 8.09
C SER A 47 10.41 1.88 7.35
N GLY A 48 10.44 1.64 6.04
CA GLY A 48 11.46 2.11 5.13
C GLY A 48 10.82 2.81 3.93
N LYS A 49 11.56 3.74 3.32
CA LYS A 49 11.15 4.38 2.08
C LYS A 49 12.33 4.81 1.23
N GLY A 50 12.15 4.83 -0.08
CA GLY A 50 13.21 5.26 -1.00
C GLY A 50 12.83 5.14 -2.47
N PHE A 51 13.76 5.59 -3.31
CA PHE A 51 13.67 5.40 -4.75
C PHE A 51 14.37 4.12 -5.16
N PHE A 52 13.66 3.29 -5.94
CA PHE A 52 14.14 2.01 -6.44
C PHE A 52 13.76 1.83 -7.90
N THR A 53 14.49 0.98 -8.61
CA THR A 53 14.11 0.55 -9.96
C THR A 53 13.31 -0.73 -9.87
N ILE A 54 12.19 -0.83 -10.60
CA ILE A 54 11.46 -2.09 -10.72
C ILE A 54 12.27 -3.04 -11.60
N ASP A 55 12.75 -4.15 -11.03
CA ASP A 55 13.52 -5.16 -11.75
C ASP A 55 12.64 -6.30 -12.30
N GLY A 56 11.48 -6.55 -11.69
CA GLY A 56 10.58 -7.59 -12.17
C GLY A 56 9.34 -7.78 -11.32
N PHE A 57 8.50 -8.70 -11.78
CA PHE A 57 7.22 -9.02 -11.18
C PHE A 57 7.10 -10.53 -10.99
N GLN A 58 6.42 -10.94 -9.94
CA GLN A 58 5.84 -12.27 -9.83
C GLN A 58 4.33 -12.11 -9.78
N TYR A 59 3.63 -12.79 -10.67
CA TYR A 59 2.18 -12.77 -10.72
C TYR A 59 1.60 -13.92 -9.90
N SER A 60 0.35 -13.75 -9.46
CA SER A 60 -0.44 -14.86 -8.93
C SER A 60 -0.60 -15.96 -9.96
N GLU A 61 -0.97 -17.17 -9.52
CA GLU A 61 -1.18 -18.32 -10.42
C GLU A 61 -2.17 -18.01 -11.55
N SER A 62 -3.18 -17.20 -11.26
CA SER A 62 -4.18 -16.77 -12.24
C SER A 62 -3.69 -15.69 -13.22
N GLY A 63 -2.52 -15.10 -12.98
CA GLY A 63 -1.99 -13.95 -13.71
C GLY A 63 -2.71 -12.62 -13.42
N ASN A 64 -3.78 -12.63 -12.62
CA ASN A 64 -4.65 -11.46 -12.44
C ASN A 64 -4.13 -10.41 -11.46
N THR A 65 -3.06 -10.71 -10.73
CA THR A 65 -2.48 -9.82 -9.70
C THR A 65 -0.97 -9.97 -9.73
N ILE A 66 -0.25 -8.87 -9.49
CA ILE A 66 1.19 -8.91 -9.19
C ILE A 66 1.31 -9.14 -7.69
N ASP A 67 1.78 -10.31 -7.27
CA ASP A 67 1.90 -10.67 -5.85
C ASP A 67 3.21 -10.16 -5.25
N LEU A 68 4.29 -10.10 -6.04
CA LEU A 68 5.59 -9.59 -5.63
C LEU A 68 6.17 -8.65 -6.68
N ILE A 69 6.80 -7.58 -6.23
CA ILE A 69 7.65 -6.72 -7.07
C ILE A 69 9.10 -6.88 -6.61
N LYS A 70 10.00 -7.14 -7.55
CA LYS A 70 11.45 -7.08 -7.34
C LYS A 70 11.91 -5.65 -7.53
N PHE A 71 12.56 -5.10 -6.52
CA PHE A 71 13.15 -3.77 -6.54
C PHE A 71 14.66 -3.87 -6.53
N LYS A 72 15.30 -2.99 -7.28
CA LYS A 72 16.74 -2.83 -7.34
C LYS A 72 17.13 -1.47 -6.78
N SER A 73 18.00 -1.45 -5.78
CA SER A 73 18.55 -0.24 -5.17
C SER A 73 19.64 0.39 -6.05
N LEU A 74 20.07 1.60 -5.68
CA LEU A 74 21.22 2.27 -6.31
C LEU A 74 22.55 1.51 -6.09
N SER A 75 22.67 0.75 -5.00
CA SER A 75 23.80 -0.14 -4.71
C SER A 75 23.77 -1.46 -5.52
N ASN A 76 22.81 -1.63 -6.44
CA ASN A 76 22.53 -2.86 -7.18
C ASN A 76 22.04 -4.05 -6.32
N GLU A 77 21.66 -3.82 -5.07
CA GLU A 77 21.00 -4.85 -4.26
C GLU A 77 19.58 -5.07 -4.75
N ILE A 78 19.15 -6.33 -4.77
CA ILE A 78 17.80 -6.72 -5.21
C ILE A 78 17.07 -7.35 -4.03
N PHE A 79 15.85 -6.89 -3.79
CA PHE A 79 14.93 -7.46 -2.81
C PHE A 79 13.52 -7.52 -3.41
N ALA A 80 12.69 -8.40 -2.87
CA ALA A 80 11.31 -8.58 -3.32
C ALA A 80 10.34 -8.20 -2.22
N ILE A 81 9.32 -7.42 -2.56
CA ILE A 81 8.29 -6.99 -1.60
C ILE A 81 6.92 -7.53 -2.04
N PRO A 82 6.21 -8.26 -1.16
CA PRO A 82 4.80 -8.60 -1.32
C PRO A 82 3.94 -7.34 -1.48
N THR A 83 3.11 -7.30 -2.51
CA THR A 83 2.43 -6.06 -2.90
C THR A 83 1.13 -5.78 -2.14
N GLY A 84 0.41 -6.83 -1.72
CA GLY A 84 -0.94 -6.69 -1.18
C GLY A 84 -1.97 -6.15 -2.20
N PHE A 85 -1.67 -6.21 -3.51
CA PHE A 85 -2.57 -5.71 -4.55
C PHE A 85 -3.87 -6.51 -4.66
N ASP A 86 -3.96 -7.68 -4.06
CA ASP A 86 -5.19 -8.46 -3.90
C ASP A 86 -6.28 -7.68 -3.13
N LYS A 87 -5.89 -6.73 -2.28
CA LYS A 87 -6.80 -5.86 -1.52
C LYS A 87 -7.41 -4.72 -2.36
N LEU A 88 -6.87 -4.45 -3.55
CA LEU A 88 -7.37 -3.40 -4.43
C LEU A 88 -8.70 -3.79 -5.10
N SER A 89 -9.46 -2.78 -5.50
CA SER A 89 -10.62 -2.95 -6.39
C SER A 89 -10.21 -3.65 -7.70
N LYS A 90 -11.16 -4.29 -8.37
CA LYS A 90 -10.88 -4.94 -9.67
C LYS A 90 -10.34 -3.95 -10.71
N VAL A 91 -10.86 -2.72 -10.72
CA VAL A 91 -10.45 -1.65 -11.64
C VAL A 91 -9.02 -1.21 -11.29
N ASP A 92 -8.76 -0.94 -10.01
CA ASP A 92 -7.46 -0.50 -9.50
C ASP A 92 -6.37 -1.54 -9.76
N LYS A 93 -6.68 -2.85 -9.65
CA LYS A 93 -5.77 -3.94 -10.03
C LYS A 93 -5.37 -3.86 -11.50
N GLN A 94 -6.34 -3.65 -12.38
CA GLN A 94 -6.09 -3.55 -13.82
C GLN A 94 -5.27 -2.30 -14.15
N ASP A 95 -5.56 -1.17 -13.52
CA ASP A 95 -4.84 0.07 -13.77
C ASP A 95 -3.41 0.03 -13.20
N THR A 96 -3.23 -0.60 -12.06
CA THR A 96 -1.90 -0.89 -11.48
C THR A 96 -1.06 -1.74 -12.44
N GLN A 97 -1.63 -2.80 -13.02
CA GLN A 97 -0.90 -3.64 -13.98
C GLN A 97 -0.52 -2.90 -15.27
N LYS A 98 -1.36 -1.98 -15.75
CA LYS A 98 -1.05 -1.18 -16.95
C LYS A 98 0.08 -0.18 -16.69
N ILE A 99 0.13 0.39 -15.49
CA ILE A 99 1.07 1.46 -15.18
C ILE A 99 2.45 0.94 -14.79
N LEU A 100 2.53 -0.22 -14.13
CA LEU A 100 3.80 -0.75 -13.63
C LEU A 100 4.60 -1.41 -14.76
N LYS A 101 5.83 -0.93 -14.95
CA LYS A 101 6.75 -1.44 -15.98
C LYS A 101 8.12 -1.76 -15.38
N LYS A 102 8.74 -2.84 -15.86
CA LYS A 102 10.14 -3.14 -15.56
C LYS A 102 11.04 -2.00 -16.05
N GLY A 103 12.07 -1.66 -15.27
CA GLY A 103 13.02 -0.59 -15.54
C GLY A 103 12.55 0.79 -15.10
N GLN A 104 11.30 0.94 -14.63
CA GLN A 104 10.83 2.24 -14.15
C GLN A 104 11.35 2.55 -12.75
N SER A 105 11.63 3.83 -12.49
CA SER A 105 11.86 4.31 -11.14
C SER A 105 10.55 4.37 -10.37
N ALA A 106 10.58 3.98 -9.11
CA ALA A 106 9.47 3.98 -8.19
C ALA A 106 9.90 4.56 -6.85
N PHE A 107 9.04 5.38 -6.23
CA PHE A 107 9.13 5.69 -4.82
C PHE A 107 8.33 4.65 -4.04
N VAL A 108 8.99 3.93 -3.17
CA VAL A 108 8.42 2.78 -2.46
C VAL A 108 8.45 3.07 -0.97
N GLU A 109 7.32 2.89 -0.31
CA GLU A 109 7.22 2.84 1.14
C GLU A 109 6.81 1.43 1.56
N TYR A 110 7.53 0.87 2.51
CA TYR A 110 7.33 -0.50 2.97
C TYR A 110 7.48 -0.59 4.49
N VAL A 111 6.92 -1.66 5.05
CA VAL A 111 7.07 -2.02 6.46
C VAL A 111 7.83 -3.34 6.54
N VAL A 112 8.65 -3.50 7.58
CA VAL A 112 9.40 -4.70 7.92
C VAL A 112 9.00 -5.13 9.32
N CYS A 113 8.49 -6.35 9.44
CA CYS A 113 8.00 -6.90 10.71
C CYS A 113 8.73 -8.19 11.09
N GLY A 114 8.91 -8.38 12.40
CA GLY A 114 9.46 -9.61 12.98
C GLY A 114 10.98 -9.78 12.76
N SER A 115 11.57 -10.72 13.50
CA SER A 115 13.02 -11.00 13.47
C SER A 115 13.53 -11.51 12.13
N GLY A 116 12.65 -12.03 11.27
CA GLY A 116 12.97 -12.51 9.93
C GLY A 116 12.95 -11.43 8.83
N GLY A 117 12.57 -10.19 9.16
CA GLY A 117 12.56 -9.10 8.20
C GLY A 117 11.46 -9.22 7.14
N PHE A 118 10.25 -9.65 7.52
CA PHE A 118 9.15 -9.81 6.57
C PHE A 118 8.69 -8.45 6.07
N MET A 119 8.88 -8.19 4.77
CA MET A 119 8.50 -6.93 4.15
C MET A 119 7.06 -6.96 3.64
N SER A 120 6.37 -5.83 3.71
CA SER A 120 5.11 -5.58 3.02
C SER A 120 5.12 -4.20 2.37
N LEU A 121 4.54 -4.10 1.17
CA LEU A 121 4.37 -2.82 0.49
C LEU A 121 3.28 -2.01 1.19
N MET A 122 3.57 -0.76 1.52
CA MET A 122 2.58 0.17 2.07
C MET A 122 2.06 1.11 0.99
N ASN A 123 2.97 1.80 0.31
CA ASN A 123 2.68 2.75 -0.75
C ASN A 123 3.69 2.61 -1.89
N LEU A 124 3.23 2.86 -3.12
CA LEU A 124 4.04 2.82 -4.33
C LEU A 124 3.67 3.97 -5.24
N SER A 125 4.62 4.82 -5.60
CA SER A 125 4.44 5.90 -6.56
C SER A 125 5.37 5.75 -7.75
N VAL A 126 4.81 5.89 -8.95
CA VAL A 126 5.53 5.71 -10.21
C VAL A 126 5.14 6.81 -11.21
N PRO A 127 6.00 7.16 -12.19
CA PRO A 127 5.58 8.02 -13.28
C PRO A 127 4.39 7.41 -14.03
N ALA A 128 3.33 8.19 -14.25
CA ALA A 128 2.11 7.72 -14.91
C ALA A 128 2.24 7.54 -16.44
N GLY A 129 3.46 7.55 -16.97
CA GLY A 129 3.71 7.65 -18.41
C GLY A 129 3.29 9.00 -19.01
N LYS A 130 3.63 9.21 -20.28
CA LYS A 130 3.00 10.23 -21.13
C LYS A 130 1.86 9.57 -21.90
#